data_AF-X0TLZ5-F1
#
_entry.id   AF-X0TLZ5-F1
#
_cell.length_a   1.000
_cell.length_b   1.000
_cell.length_c   1.000
_cell.angle_alpha   90.00
_cell.angle_beta   90.00
_cell.angle_gamma   90.00
#
_symmetry.space_group_name_H-M   'P 1'
#
loop_
_entity.id
_entity.type
_entity.pdbx_description
1 polymer ?
#
loop_
_entity_poly.entity_id
_entity_poly.type
_entity_poly.pdbx_seq_one_letter_code
_entity_poly.pdbx_strand_id
1 'polypeptide(L)'
;MSIFSKTKIQYAAIRLLASPAKFIMLYGGSRSGKTFIIVFAIIIRACKVKSRHVMLRQTFNSIKTSIWLDTLIKVLNIAFPDLAYQMNKTDYYITLPNGSEIWIAGLDDDRRVEKILGKEFSTIFFNECSQLSYSSVQVALTRLAEKNELKKKA
;
A
#
# COMPACT_ATOMS: atom_id res chain seq x y z
N MET A 1 -17.76 -1.97 -20.29
CA MET A 1 -16.47 -1.96 -19.56
C MET A 1 -16.09 -3.39 -19.22
N SER A 2 -14.85 -3.80 -19.52
CA SER A 2 -14.34 -5.10 -19.08
C SER A 2 -14.07 -5.04 -17.57
N ILE A 3 -14.79 -5.85 -16.79
CA ILE A 3 -14.53 -6.03 -15.36
C ILE A 3 -13.12 -6.64 -15.23
N PHE A 4 -12.23 -6.03 -14.43
CA PHE A 4 -10.90 -6.57 -14.18
C PHE A 4 -10.98 -8.02 -13.69
N SER A 5 -10.36 -8.94 -14.45
CA SER A 5 -10.25 -10.36 -14.09
C SER A 5 -8.84 -10.69 -13.62
N LYS A 6 -8.74 -11.35 -12.47
CA LYS A 6 -7.45 -11.77 -11.89
C LYS A 6 -6.94 -13.02 -12.57
N THR A 7 -5.63 -13.09 -12.80
CA THR A 7 -4.98 -14.33 -13.24
C THR A 7 -4.93 -15.38 -12.12
N LYS A 8 -4.68 -16.65 -12.46
CA LYS A 8 -4.53 -17.74 -11.45
C LYS A 8 -3.49 -17.40 -10.37
N ILE A 9 -2.35 -16.82 -10.76
CA ILE A 9 -1.29 -16.42 -9.81
C ILE A 9 -1.72 -15.24 -8.93
N GLN A 10 -2.51 -14.29 -9.46
CA GLN A 10 -3.07 -13.20 -8.66
C GLN A 10 -4.11 -13.70 -7.64
N TYR A 11 -4.91 -14.72 -8.00
CA TYR A 11 -5.78 -15.39 -7.02
C TYR A 11 -4.98 -16.08 -5.90
N ALA A 12 -3.85 -16.72 -6.23
CA ALA A 12 -2.97 -17.30 -5.22
C ALA A 12 -2.35 -16.21 -4.32
N ALA A 13 -1.90 -15.09 -4.91
CA ALA A 13 -1.38 -13.95 -4.16
C ALA A 13 -2.41 -13.34 -3.21
N ILE A 14 -3.66 -13.15 -3.64
CA ILE A 14 -4.73 -12.65 -2.77
C ILE A 14 -5.03 -13.63 -1.63
N ARG A 15 -5.06 -14.94 -1.91
CA ARG A 15 -5.22 -15.97 -0.86
C ARG A 15 -4.10 -15.90 0.17
N LEU A 16 -2.85 -15.76 -0.28
CA LEU A 16 -1.71 -15.58 0.61
C LEU A 16 -1.85 -14.29 1.44
N LEU A 17 -2.18 -13.15 0.82
CA LEU A 17 -2.41 -11.87 1.51
C LEU A 17 -3.55 -11.93 2.56
N ALA A 18 -4.56 -12.77 2.30
CA ALA A 18 -5.69 -13.02 3.21
C ALA A 18 -5.37 -14.02 4.33
N SER A 19 -4.23 -14.73 4.27
CA SER A 19 -3.81 -15.71 5.28
C SER A 19 -3.62 -15.09 6.67
N PRO A 20 -3.56 -15.89 7.76
CA PRO A 20 -3.33 -15.36 9.11
C PRO A 20 -1.91 -14.78 9.31
N ALA A 21 -0.98 -14.98 8.36
CA ALA A 21 0.38 -14.46 8.49
C ALA A 21 0.40 -12.93 8.60
N LYS A 22 1.25 -12.43 9.53
CA LYS A 22 1.47 -11.01 9.78
C LYS A 22 2.36 -10.38 8.71
N PHE A 23 3.50 -11.01 8.44
CA PHE A 23 4.46 -10.58 7.43
C PHE A 23 4.34 -11.48 6.21
N ILE A 24 4.12 -10.87 5.05
CA ILE A 24 3.87 -11.57 3.80
C ILE A 24 4.74 -10.95 2.72
N MET A 25 5.44 -11.79 1.97
CA MET A 25 6.29 -11.37 0.86
C MET A 25 5.78 -11.99 -0.44
N LEU A 26 5.58 -11.15 -1.46
CA LEU A 26 5.46 -11.61 -2.85
C LEU A 26 6.80 -11.39 -3.55
N TYR A 27 7.51 -12.48 -3.83
CA TYR A 27 8.79 -12.47 -4.52
C TYR A 27 8.66 -13.02 -5.95
N GLY A 28 9.51 -12.56 -6.88
CA GLY A 28 9.56 -13.06 -8.26
C GLY A 28 10.00 -11.98 -9.25
N GLY A 29 10.14 -12.36 -10.52
CA GLY A 29 10.70 -11.52 -11.59
C GLY A 29 9.99 -10.17 -11.82
N SER A 30 10.68 -9.23 -12.47
CA SER A 30 10.12 -7.94 -12.84
C SER A 30 8.86 -8.08 -13.70
N ARG A 31 7.96 -7.11 -13.65
CA ARG A 31 6.69 -7.05 -14.43
C ARG A 31 5.70 -8.20 -14.21
N SER A 32 5.87 -9.03 -13.18
CA SER A 32 4.93 -10.13 -12.87
C SER A 32 3.60 -9.71 -12.19
N GLY A 33 3.30 -8.41 -12.14
CA GLY A 33 2.03 -7.90 -11.59
C GLY A 33 1.91 -7.89 -10.05
N LYS A 34 3.00 -8.14 -9.32
CA LYS A 34 3.02 -8.17 -7.84
C LYS A 34 2.57 -6.85 -7.21
N THR A 35 3.15 -5.73 -7.65
CA THR A 35 2.81 -4.41 -7.12
C THR A 35 1.33 -4.10 -7.37
N PHE A 36 0.84 -4.37 -8.58
CA PHE A 36 -0.57 -4.18 -8.94
C PHE A 36 -1.50 -4.92 -7.97
N ILE A 37 -1.26 -6.21 -7.74
CA ILE A 37 -2.17 -7.00 -6.90
C ILE A 37 -2.08 -6.64 -5.40
N ILE A 38 -0.92 -6.19 -4.92
CA ILE A 38 -0.77 -5.67 -3.55
C ILE A 38 -1.52 -4.35 -3.39
N VAL A 39 -1.37 -3.41 -4.33
CA VAL A 39 -2.10 -2.13 -4.31
C VAL A 39 -3.61 -2.37 -4.39
N PHE A 40 -4.05 -3.29 -5.25
CA PHE A 40 -5.44 -3.75 -5.30
C PHE A 40 -5.93 -4.23 -3.93
N ALA A 41 -5.16 -5.09 -3.25
CA ALA A 41 -5.53 -5.61 -1.94
C ALA A 41 -5.58 -4.52 -0.86
N ILE A 42 -4.67 -3.54 -0.90
CA ILE A 42 -4.67 -2.39 0.01
C ILE A 42 -5.93 -1.55 -0.19
N ILE A 43 -6.33 -1.25 -1.43
CA ILE A 43 -7.56 -0.49 -1.72
C ILE A 43 -8.79 -1.24 -1.21
N ILE A 44 -8.91 -2.55 -1.49
CA ILE A 44 -10.01 -3.37 -0.95
C ILE A 44 -10.05 -3.30 0.58
N ARG A 45 -8.89 -3.39 1.24
CA ARG A 45 -8.80 -3.32 2.70
C ARG A 45 -9.24 -1.94 3.21
N ALA A 46 -8.81 -0.86 2.55
CA ALA A 46 -9.18 0.51 2.87
C ALA A 46 -10.67 0.80 2.67
N CYS A 47 -11.33 0.15 1.71
CA CYS A 47 -12.79 0.29 1.51
C CYS A 47 -13.63 -0.38 2.60
N LYS A 48 -13.10 -1.41 3.28
CA LYS A 48 -13.89 -2.22 4.25
C LYS A 48 -14.14 -1.52 5.57
N VAL A 49 -13.13 -0.83 6.09
CA VAL A 49 -13.14 -0.16 7.39
C VAL A 49 -12.34 1.12 7.23
N LYS A 50 -12.73 2.20 7.93
CA LYS A 50 -11.92 3.41 7.98
C LYS A 50 -10.53 3.08 8.54
N SER A 51 -9.49 3.25 7.74
CA SER A 51 -8.12 2.87 8.09
C SER A 51 -7.08 3.63 7.29
N ARG A 52 -5.84 3.66 7.82
CA ARG A 52 -4.68 4.22 7.14
C ARG A 52 -3.75 3.12 6.64
N HIS A 53 -3.27 3.30 5.42
CA HIS A 53 -2.30 2.41 4.79
C HIS A 53 -1.14 3.24 4.24
N VAL A 54 0.06 2.68 4.23
CA VAL A 54 1.22 3.33 3.64
C VAL A 54 2.00 2.37 2.75
N MET A 55 2.44 2.88 1.62
CA MET A 55 3.39 2.23 0.72
C MET A 55 4.72 2.97 0.83
N LEU A 56 5.82 2.22 0.96
CA LEU A 56 7.15 2.75 1.22
C LEU A 56 8.13 2.24 0.17
N ARG A 57 9.06 3.09 -0.26
CA ARG A 57 10.28 2.72 -0.99
C ARG A 57 11.48 3.42 -0.39
N GLN A 58 12.67 3.08 -0.89
CA GLN A 58 13.92 3.68 -0.46
C GLN A 58 13.85 5.19 -0.60
N THR A 59 13.51 5.69 -1.80
CA THR A 59 13.45 7.13 -2.06
C THR A 59 12.05 7.64 -2.37
N PHE A 60 11.76 8.89 -1.98
CA PHE A 60 10.46 9.48 -2.29
C PHE A 60 10.24 9.59 -3.81
N ASN A 61 11.28 9.96 -4.55
CA ASN A 61 11.20 10.04 -6.01
C ASN A 61 10.85 8.68 -6.63
N SER A 62 11.44 7.58 -6.14
CA SER A 62 11.17 6.23 -6.66
C SER A 62 9.71 5.81 -6.44
N ILE A 63 9.10 6.12 -5.30
CA ILE A 63 7.69 5.77 -5.05
C ILE A 63 6.71 6.68 -5.78
N LYS A 64 7.06 7.96 -5.93
CA LYS A 64 6.27 8.91 -6.69
C LYS A 64 6.13 8.47 -8.14
N THR A 65 7.21 8.05 -8.77
CA THR A 65 7.19 7.62 -10.19
C THR A 65 6.56 6.24 -10.35
N SER A 66 6.99 5.24 -9.57
CA SER A 66 6.58 3.83 -9.78
C SER A 66 5.19 3.48 -9.26
N ILE A 67 4.72 4.15 -8.21
CA ILE A 67 3.44 3.83 -7.56
C ILE A 67 2.46 4.98 -7.73
N TRP A 68 2.77 6.19 -7.27
CA TRP A 68 1.80 7.29 -7.22
C TRP A 68 1.30 7.74 -8.59
N LEU A 69 2.21 7.93 -9.53
CA LEU A 69 1.89 8.39 -10.88
C LEU A 69 1.60 7.23 -11.84
N ASP A 70 1.86 5.99 -11.43
CA ASP A 70 1.75 4.81 -12.31
C ASP A 70 0.85 3.72 -11.73
N THR A 71 1.38 2.85 -10.86
CA THR A 71 0.66 1.65 -10.42
C THR A 71 -0.67 1.97 -9.73
N LEU A 72 -0.72 2.98 -8.85
CA LEU A 72 -1.94 3.37 -8.14
C LEU A 72 -3.03 3.83 -9.11
N ILE A 73 -2.69 4.72 -10.04
CA ILE A 73 -3.62 5.23 -11.07
C ILE A 73 -4.11 4.09 -11.97
N LYS A 74 -3.21 3.20 -12.39
CA LYS A 74 -3.56 2.00 -13.18
C LYS A 74 -4.54 1.10 -12.43
N VAL A 75 -4.31 0.84 -11.14
CA VAL A 75 -5.19 -0.01 -10.33
C VAL A 75 -6.56 0.64 -10.16
N LEU A 76 -6.62 1.94 -9.84
CA LEU A 76 -7.88 2.68 -9.73
C LEU A 76 -8.67 2.62 -11.05
N ASN A 77 -8.05 2.95 -12.18
CA ASN A 77 -8.74 2.97 -13.47
C ASN A 77 -9.18 1.58 -13.95
N ILE A 78 -8.37 0.54 -13.73
CA ILE A 78 -8.65 -0.81 -14.27
C ILE A 78 -9.58 -1.59 -13.34
N ALA A 79 -9.34 -1.55 -12.03
CA ALA A 79 -10.01 -2.42 -11.07
C ALA A 79 -11.08 -1.71 -10.24
N PHE A 80 -11.08 -0.37 -10.20
CA PHE A 80 -12.01 0.44 -9.40
C PHE A 80 -12.48 1.70 -10.16
N PRO A 81 -12.95 1.60 -11.42
CA PRO A 81 -13.25 2.77 -12.25
C PRO A 81 -14.30 3.71 -11.64
N ASP A 82 -15.20 3.16 -10.82
CA ASP A 82 -16.31 3.91 -10.19
C ASP A 82 -16.02 4.30 -8.72
N LEU A 83 -14.85 3.96 -8.19
CA LEU A 83 -14.49 4.32 -6.82
C LEU A 83 -14.11 5.80 -6.76
N ALA A 84 -14.92 6.60 -6.09
CA ALA A 84 -14.58 7.98 -5.79
C ALA A 84 -13.35 8.04 -4.85
N TYR A 85 -12.43 8.96 -5.14
CA TYR A 85 -11.29 9.25 -4.27
C TYR A 85 -10.84 10.71 -4.45
N GLN A 86 -10.20 11.26 -3.43
CA GLN A 86 -9.54 12.57 -3.48
C GLN A 86 -8.03 12.39 -3.38
N MET A 87 -7.25 13.11 -4.19
CA MET A 87 -5.79 13.07 -4.12
C MET A 87 -5.25 14.33 -3.44
N ASN A 88 -4.49 14.16 -2.36
CA ASN A 88 -3.63 15.21 -1.83
C ASN A 88 -2.25 15.10 -2.50
N LYS A 89 -1.92 16.06 -3.38
CA LYS A 89 -0.63 16.09 -4.10
C LYS A 89 0.50 16.76 -3.32
N THR A 90 0.18 17.44 -2.22
CA THR A 90 1.18 18.07 -1.33
C THR A 90 1.79 17.02 -0.41
N ASP A 91 0.94 16.23 0.23
CA ASP A 91 1.32 15.22 1.21
C ASP A 91 1.33 13.79 0.64
N TYR A 92 0.86 13.60 -0.60
CA TYR A 92 0.91 12.35 -1.36
C TYR A 92 0.14 11.18 -0.71
N TYR A 93 -1.16 11.38 -0.54
CA TYR A 93 -2.09 10.32 -0.15
C TYR A 93 -3.43 10.50 -0.84
N ILE A 94 -4.18 9.41 -0.97
CA ILE A 94 -5.59 9.48 -1.39
C ILE A 94 -6.51 9.27 -0.20
N THR A 95 -7.67 9.92 -0.23
CA THR A 95 -8.77 9.71 0.71
C THR A 95 -9.94 9.03 0.00
N LEU A 96 -10.46 7.97 0.61
CA LEU A 96 -11.65 7.25 0.14
C LEU A 96 -12.93 7.79 0.81
N PRO A 97 -14.14 7.48 0.30
CA PRO A 97 -15.39 8.06 0.82
C PRO A 97 -15.69 7.72 2.28
N ASN A 98 -15.18 6.59 2.77
CA ASN A 98 -15.29 6.19 4.18
C ASN A 98 -14.24 6.88 5.09
N GLY A 99 -13.43 7.78 4.55
CA GLY A 99 -12.37 8.49 5.25
C GLY A 99 -11.08 7.69 5.43
N SER A 100 -10.93 6.53 4.79
CA SER A 100 -9.65 5.81 4.75
C SER A 100 -8.62 6.58 3.95
N GLU A 101 -7.35 6.47 4.34
CA GLU A 101 -6.23 7.12 3.68
C GLU A 101 -5.21 6.10 3.17
N ILE A 102 -4.70 6.30 1.96
CA ILE A 102 -3.63 5.49 1.39
C ILE A 102 -2.47 6.40 1.00
N TRP A 103 -1.39 6.31 1.77
CA TRP A 103 -0.20 7.15 1.71
C TRP A 103 0.91 6.51 0.88
N ILE A 104 1.78 7.35 0.32
CA ILE A 104 3.11 6.93 -0.13
C ILE A 104 4.19 7.70 0.64
N ALA A 105 5.36 7.10 0.80
CA ALA A 105 6.54 7.84 1.21
C ALA A 105 7.86 7.17 0.82
N GLY A 106 8.92 7.98 0.76
CA GLY A 106 10.30 7.52 0.76
C GLY A 106 10.84 7.44 2.19
N LEU A 107 11.78 6.54 2.43
CA LEU A 107 12.49 6.41 3.71
C LEU A 107 13.80 7.22 3.76
N ASP A 108 14.13 7.94 2.70
CA ASP A 108 15.30 8.82 2.53
C ASP A 108 15.05 10.29 2.93
N ASP A 109 13.79 10.68 3.13
CA ASP A 109 13.38 12.06 3.38
C ASP A 109 12.93 12.18 4.84
N ASP A 110 13.83 12.68 5.70
CA ASP A 110 13.62 12.79 7.16
C ASP A 110 12.30 13.50 7.51
N ARG A 111 11.92 14.55 6.77
CA ARG A 111 10.67 15.28 7.00
C ARG A 111 9.44 14.41 6.71
N ARG A 112 9.51 13.54 5.70
CA ARG A 112 8.42 12.59 5.39
C ARG A 112 8.40 11.43 6.37
N VAL A 113 9.58 10.94 6.76
CA VAL A 113 9.70 9.90 7.80
C VAL A 113 9.06 10.40 9.09
N GLU A 114 9.32 11.64 9.53
CA GLU A 114 8.66 12.25 10.69
C GLU A 114 7.13 12.29 10.56
N LYS A 115 6.60 12.67 9.39
CA LYS A 115 5.14 12.65 9.15
C LYS A 115 4.54 11.25 9.25
N ILE A 116 5.25 10.22 8.78
CA ILE A 116 4.83 8.80 8.93
C ILE A 116 4.92 8.39 10.40
N LEU A 117 5.95 8.84 11.11
CA LEU A 117 6.14 8.54 12.53
C LEU A 117 5.01 9.11 13.41
N GLY A 118 4.42 10.24 13.02
CA GLY A 118 3.25 10.80 13.69
C GLY A 118 1.93 10.06 13.42
N LYS A 119 1.94 9.00 12.61
CA LYS A 119 0.74 8.25 12.21
C LYS A 119 0.83 6.78 12.58
N GLU A 120 -0.34 6.19 12.79
CA GLU A 120 -0.51 4.76 12.92
C GLU A 120 -1.21 4.22 11.67
N PHE A 121 -0.76 3.06 11.18
CA PHE A 121 -1.26 2.40 9.98
C PHE A 121 -1.78 0.99 10.28
N SER A 122 -2.80 0.59 9.51
CA SER A 122 -3.33 -0.77 9.44
C SER A 122 -2.59 -1.67 8.47
N THR A 123 -1.79 -1.09 7.58
CA THR A 123 -0.99 -1.82 6.59
C THR A 123 0.22 -0.99 6.17
N ILE A 124 1.37 -1.65 6.12
CA ILE A 124 2.61 -1.10 5.59
C ILE A 124 3.07 -2.01 4.46
N PHE A 125 3.28 -1.45 3.28
CA PHE A 125 3.83 -2.16 2.13
C PHE A 125 5.22 -1.62 1.79
N PHE A 126 6.24 -2.45 2.02
CA PHE A 126 7.60 -2.16 1.60
C PHE A 126 7.82 -2.62 0.16
N ASN A 127 7.74 -1.69 -0.79
CA ASN A 127 8.02 -1.97 -2.18
C ASN A 127 9.54 -1.97 -2.43
N GLU A 128 10.02 -2.94 -3.22
CA GLU A 128 11.45 -3.18 -3.44
C GLU A 128 12.24 -3.27 -2.12
N CYS A 129 11.69 -4.04 -1.16
CA CYS A 129 12.20 -4.11 0.22
C CYS A 129 13.69 -4.50 0.34
N SER A 130 14.26 -5.17 -0.67
CA SER A 130 15.69 -5.51 -0.73
C SER A 130 16.62 -4.29 -0.83
N GLN A 131 16.09 -3.11 -1.20
CA GLN A 131 16.83 -1.85 -1.24
C GLN A 131 16.76 -1.07 0.09
N LEU A 132 15.92 -1.52 1.04
CA LEU A 132 15.69 -0.79 2.29
C LEU A 132 16.70 -1.23 3.35
N SER A 133 17.15 -0.29 4.19
CA SER A 133 17.89 -0.64 5.39
C SER A 133 16.97 -1.31 6.40
N TYR A 134 17.53 -2.26 7.16
CA TYR A 134 16.76 -2.96 8.19
C TYR A 134 16.26 -2.01 9.28
N SER A 135 17.06 -1.01 9.66
CA SER A 135 16.68 0.01 10.64
C SER A 135 15.46 0.81 10.20
N SER A 136 15.41 1.27 8.95
CA SER A 136 14.26 2.01 8.43
C SER A 136 13.00 1.13 8.36
N VAL A 137 13.14 -0.17 8.05
CA VAL A 137 12.04 -1.14 8.13
C VAL A 137 11.53 -1.28 9.56
N GLN A 138 12.41 -1.46 10.55
CA GLN A 138 12.03 -1.58 11.95
C GLN A 138 11.30 -0.33 12.45
N VAL A 139 11.81 0.86 12.14
CA VAL A 139 11.19 2.14 12.49
C VAL A 139 9.78 2.24 11.89
N ALA A 140 9.62 1.94 10.60
CA ALA A 140 8.31 1.94 9.97
C ALA A 140 7.36 0.91 10.60
N LEU A 141 7.83 -0.29 10.93
CA LEU A 141 7.02 -1.34 11.57
C LEU A 141 6.44 -0.92 12.92
N THR A 142 7.11 -0.03 13.67
CA THR A 142 6.53 0.53 14.91
C THR A 142 5.23 1.30 14.69
N ARG A 143 4.96 1.75 13.46
CA ARG A 143 3.72 2.44 13.08
C ARG A 143 2.59 1.51 12.68
N LEU A 144 2.83 0.20 12.58
CA LEU A 144 1.78 -0.80 12.35
C LEU A 144 0.97 -1.03 13.65
N ALA A 145 0.27 0.00 14.10
CA ALA A 145 -0.34 0.07 15.43
C ALA A 145 -1.81 0.56 15.42
N GLU A 146 -2.36 0.89 14.25
CA GLU A 146 -3.69 1.51 14.16
C GLU A 146 -4.77 0.59 14.74
N LYS A 147 -5.58 1.14 15.65
CA LYS A 147 -6.71 0.44 16.24
C LYS A 147 -7.97 0.69 15.41
N ASN A 148 -8.50 -0.36 14.80
CA ASN A 148 -9.81 -0.37 14.16
C ASN A 148 -10.40 -1.80 14.14
N GLU A 149 -11.51 -1.94 13.41
CA GLU A 149 -12.27 -3.19 13.27
C GLU A 149 -11.66 -4.19 12.28
N LEU A 150 -10.56 -3.84 11.60
CA LEU A 150 -9.86 -4.83 10.77
C LEU A 150 -9.31 -5.93 11.68
N LYS A 151 -9.49 -7.18 11.26
CA LYS A 151 -8.94 -8.34 11.97
C LYS A 151 -7.45 -8.13 12.22
N LYS A 152 -7.10 -7.91 13.48
CA LYS A 152 -5.73 -7.67 13.93
C LYS A 152 -4.97 -8.98 13.76
N LYS A 153 -3.95 -8.97 12.91
CA LYS A 153 -3.03 -10.10 12.74
C LYS A 153 -1.90 -9.86 13.73
N ALA A 154 -2.07 -10.34 14.97
CA ALA A 154 -1.07 -10.24 16.03
C ALA A 154 0.14 -11.11 15.69
#